data_AF-A0A6M4BW84-F1
#
_entry.id   AF-A0A6M4BW84-F1
#
_cell.length_a   1.000
_cell.length_b   1.000
_cell.length_c   1.000
_cell.angle_alpha   90.00
_cell.angle_beta   90.00
_cell.angle_gamma   90.00
#
_symmetry.space_group_name_H-M   'P 1'
#
loop_
_entity.id
_entity.type
_entity.pdbx_description
1 polymer ?
#
loop_
_entity_poly.entity_id
_entity_poly.type
_entity_poly.pdbx_seq_one_letter_code
_entity_poly.pdbx_strand_id
1 'polypeptide(L)'
;DTVNKFMLSLLSLYRKPAINAYCISQCISYLLSPSPLNPKLSLNDSVINSINQVLFNLVLLEPDYDQPQTVKNHFEILRCFDHMAGQFSDQTIDSLLHQCKHNQEKDRMKAVIILTHLTTSSQVFI
;
A
#
# COMPACT_ATOMS: atom_id res chain seq x y z
N ASP A 1 10.05 17.66 4.71
CA ASP A 1 8.96 17.88 5.69
C ASP A 1 7.57 18.07 5.11
N THR A 2 7.35 18.96 4.14
CA THR A 2 6.00 19.21 3.58
C THR A 2 5.36 17.96 2.97
N VAL A 3 6.14 17.20 2.19
CA VAL A 3 5.67 15.95 1.56
C VAL A 3 5.32 14.87 2.60
N ASN A 4 6.16 14.69 3.63
CA ASN A 4 5.87 13.77 4.74
C ASN A 4 4.54 14.11 5.44
N LYS A 5 4.32 15.39 5.77
CA LYS A 5 3.07 15.85 6.39
C LYS A 5 1.85 15.69 5.47
N PHE A 6 2.04 15.90 4.17
CA PHE A 6 1.00 15.70 3.17
C PHE A 6 0.60 14.23 3.06
N MET A 7 1.57 13.32 2.98
CA MET A 7 1.33 11.88 2.98
C MET A 7 0.58 11.43 4.24
N LEU A 8 1.02 11.85 5.43
CA LEU A 8 0.32 11.52 6.68
C LEU A 8 -1.12 12.08 6.71
N SER A 9 -1.33 13.28 6.17
CA SER A 9 -2.67 13.87 6.03
C SER A 9 -3.56 13.01 5.12
N LEU A 10 -3.04 12.57 3.97
CA LEU A 10 -3.76 11.66 3.06
C LEU A 10 -4.13 10.34 3.74
N LEU A 11 -3.19 9.71 4.45
CA LEU A 11 -3.47 8.47 5.20
C LEU A 11 -4.57 8.65 6.25
N SER A 12 -4.62 9.82 6.90
CA SER A 12 -5.65 10.12 7.89
C SER A 12 -7.06 10.18 7.29
N LEU A 13 -7.20 10.45 5.98
CA LEU A 13 -8.49 10.53 5.30
C LEU A 13 -9.20 9.18 5.21
N TYR A 14 -8.49 8.05 5.27
CA TYR A 14 -9.14 6.73 5.31
C TYR A 14 -10.04 6.54 6.53
N ARG A 15 -9.84 7.33 7.59
CA ARG A 15 -10.70 7.31 8.78
C ARG A 15 -11.99 8.12 8.60
N LYS A 16 -12.18 8.80 7.47
CA LYS A 16 -13.35 9.64 7.17
C LYS A 16 -14.35 8.86 6.30
N PRO A 17 -15.48 8.38 6.84
CA PRO A 17 -16.41 7.52 6.10
C PRO A 17 -17.03 8.19 4.86
N ALA A 18 -17.13 9.53 4.86
CA ALA A 18 -17.69 10.29 3.75
C ALA A 18 -16.73 10.42 2.55
N ILE A 19 -15.46 10.06 2.70
CA ILE A 19 -14.47 10.17 1.62
C ILE A 19 -14.32 8.81 0.96
N ASN A 20 -14.37 8.78 -0.37
CA ASN A 20 -14.17 7.55 -1.13
C ASN A 20 -12.72 7.05 -0.96
N ALA A 21 -12.56 5.90 -0.31
CA ALA A 21 -11.27 5.27 -0.08
C ALA A 21 -10.49 5.02 -1.37
N TYR A 22 -11.17 4.64 -2.46
CA TYR A 22 -10.54 4.42 -3.75
C TYR A 22 -9.85 5.69 -4.28
N CYS A 23 -10.47 6.86 -4.13
CA CYS A 23 -9.86 8.13 -4.55
C CYS A 23 -8.62 8.46 -3.72
N ILE A 24 -8.62 8.14 -2.41
CA ILE A 24 -7.44 8.30 -1.55
C ILE A 24 -6.31 7.39 -2.03
N SER A 25 -6.61 6.11 -2.30
CA SER A 25 -5.66 5.12 -2.81
C SER A 25 -5.06 5.56 -4.15
N GLN A 26 -5.87 6.08 -5.08
CA GLN A 26 -5.38 6.59 -6.36
C GLN A 26 -4.42 7.77 -6.19
N CYS A 27 -4.74 8.72 -5.31
CA CYS A 27 -3.85 9.83 -5.01
C CYS A 27 -2.51 9.35 -4.44
N ILE A 28 -2.54 8.39 -3.51
CA ILE A 28 -1.33 7.79 -2.95
C ILE A 28 -0.53 7.04 -4.03
N SER A 29 -1.19 6.20 -4.84
CA SER A 29 -0.55 5.47 -5.93
C SER A 29 0.12 6.42 -6.90
N TYR A 30 -0.53 7.54 -7.26
CA TYR A 30 0.04 8.54 -8.16
C TYR A 30 1.29 9.20 -7.56
N LEU A 31 1.26 9.55 -6.27
CA LEU A 31 2.42 10.16 -5.58
C LEU A 31 3.60 9.20 -5.46
N LEU A 32 3.32 7.92 -5.25
CA LEU A 32 4.33 6.87 -5.17
C LEU A 32 4.83 6.44 -6.56
N SER A 33 4.07 6.72 -7.63
CA SER A 33 4.47 6.31 -8.98
C SER A 33 5.75 7.02 -9.42
N PRO A 34 6.70 6.30 -10.06
CA PRO A 34 7.88 6.93 -10.63
C PRO A 34 7.47 7.98 -11.67
N SER A 35 7.94 9.22 -11.52
CA SER A 35 7.67 10.30 -12.46
C SER A 35 8.98 10.91 -12.97
N PRO A 36 9.10 11.18 -14.29
CA PRO A 36 10.22 11.95 -14.82
C PRO A 36 10.35 13.34 -14.18
N LEU A 37 9.22 13.90 -13.73
CA LEU A 37 9.14 15.20 -13.06
C LEU A 37 9.49 15.11 -11.56
N ASN A 38 9.54 13.90 -10.99
CA ASN A 38 9.80 13.68 -9.58
C ASN A 38 10.58 12.37 -9.38
N PRO A 39 11.88 12.36 -9.71
CA PRO A 39 12.65 11.11 -9.88
C PRO A 39 12.89 10.34 -8.58
N LYS A 40 12.71 10.96 -7.41
CA LYS A 40 12.74 10.28 -6.10
C LYS A 40 11.85 11.01 -5.09
N LEU A 41 10.72 10.40 -4.74
CA LEU A 41 9.94 10.82 -3.58
C LEU A 41 10.76 10.55 -2.32
N SER A 42 11.17 11.59 -1.61
CA SER A 42 11.88 11.43 -0.33
C SER A 42 10.88 11.43 0.83
N LEU A 43 10.66 10.24 1.38
CA LEU A 43 9.91 10.03 2.61
C LEU A 43 10.87 9.57 3.71
N ASN A 44 10.57 9.92 4.95
CA ASN A 44 11.32 9.37 6.09
C ASN A 44 10.77 8.00 6.48
N ASP A 45 11.55 7.22 7.24
CA ASP A 45 11.18 5.85 7.62
C ASP A 45 9.86 5.79 8.42
N SER A 46 9.59 6.79 9.26
CA SER A 46 8.34 6.83 10.03
C SER A 46 7.10 6.94 9.14
N VAL A 47 7.18 7.70 8.04
CA VAL A 47 6.09 7.86 7.08
C VAL A 47 5.98 6.61 6.21
N ILE A 48 7.10 6.03 5.77
CA ILE A 48 7.11 4.76 5.01
C ILE A 48 6.43 3.65 5.82
N ASN A 49 6.80 3.51 7.10
CA ASN A 49 6.17 2.54 8.00
C ASN A 49 4.67 2.80 8.20
N SER A 50 4.27 4.07 8.31
CA SER A 50 2.86 4.46 8.41
C SER A 50 2.08 4.10 7.15
N ILE A 51 2.65 4.32 5.96
CA ILE A 51 2.04 3.92 4.69
C ILE A 51 1.87 2.41 4.66
N ASN A 52 2.93 1.65 4.90
CA ASN A 52 2.89 0.18 4.93
C ASN A 52 1.79 -0.33 5.87
N GLN A 53 1.73 0.19 7.09
CA GLN A 53 0.73 -0.22 8.07
C GLN A 53 -0.71 0.10 7.63
N VAL A 54 -0.96 1.31 7.13
CA VAL A 54 -2.31 1.73 6.72
C VAL A 54 -2.78 0.96 5.50
N LEU A 55 -1.93 0.83 4.47
CA LEU A 55 -2.26 0.09 3.26
C LEU A 55 -2.49 -1.41 3.57
N PHE A 56 -1.63 -2.01 4.40
CA PHE A 56 -1.79 -3.41 4.81
C PHE A 56 -3.14 -3.67 5.47
N ASN A 57 -3.60 -2.76 6.33
CA ASN A 57 -4.90 -2.89 6.99
C ASN A 57 -6.09 -2.85 6.01
N LEU A 58 -5.94 -2.19 4.86
CA LEU A 58 -6.97 -2.06 3.82
C LEU A 58 -7.01 -3.24 2.84
N VAL A 59 -6.07 -4.18 2.93
CA VAL A 59 -6.10 -5.42 2.14
C VAL A 59 -7.22 -6.33 2.61
N LEU A 60 -8.06 -6.77 1.67
CA LEU A 60 -9.14 -7.72 1.89
C LEU A 60 -8.59 -9.16 1.77
N LEU A 61 -9.03 -10.04 2.67
CA LEU A 61 -8.78 -11.48 2.57
C LEU A 61 -9.74 -12.14 1.59
N GLU A 62 -11.00 -11.72 1.66
CA GLU A 62 -12.10 -12.22 0.84
C GLU A 62 -12.79 -10.98 0.24
N PRO A 63 -12.55 -10.70 -1.04
CA PRO A 63 -13.23 -9.60 -1.74
C PRO A 63 -14.75 -9.86 -1.82
N ASP A 64 -15.55 -8.90 -1.35
CA ASP A 64 -17.00 -8.93 -1.45
C ASP A 64 -17.43 -8.30 -2.79
N TYR A 65 -17.80 -9.14 -3.76
CA TYR A 65 -18.19 -8.69 -5.10
C TYR A 65 -19.56 -8.00 -5.16
N ASP A 66 -20.39 -8.11 -4.11
CA ASP A 66 -21.61 -7.32 -3.98
C ASP A 66 -21.30 -5.86 -3.61
N GLN A 67 -20.07 -5.59 -3.15
CA GLN A 67 -19.54 -4.26 -2.86
C GLN A 67 -18.37 -3.92 -3.79
N PRO A 68 -18.61 -3.67 -5.09
CA PRO A 68 -17.55 -3.51 -6.09
C PRO A 68 -16.56 -2.37 -5.77
N GLN A 69 -16.96 -1.36 -4.98
CA GLN A 69 -16.07 -0.27 -4.57
C GLN A 69 -14.97 -0.74 -3.60
N THR A 70 -15.24 -1.70 -2.71
CA THR A 70 -14.25 -2.22 -1.76
C THR A 70 -13.22 -3.08 -2.49
N VAL A 71 -13.67 -3.90 -3.44
CA VAL A 71 -12.82 -4.71 -4.33
C VAL A 71 -11.94 -3.81 -5.20
N LYS A 72 -12.51 -2.76 -5.78
CA LYS A 72 -11.76 -1.78 -6.58
C LYS A 72 -10.68 -1.09 -5.75
N ASN A 73 -11.00 -0.71 -4.51
CA ASN A 73 -10.02 -0.15 -3.59
C ASN A 73 -8.92 -1.16 -3.25
N HIS A 74 -9.27 -2.41 -2.98
CA HIS A 74 -8.29 -3.47 -2.70
C HIS A 74 -7.23 -3.60 -3.81
N PHE A 75 -7.63 -3.62 -5.08
CA PHE A 75 -6.67 -3.68 -6.19
C PHE A 75 -5.80 -2.43 -6.30
N GLU A 76 -6.33 -1.24 -5.98
CA GLU A 76 -5.52 -0.01 -5.96
C GLU A 76 -4.52 -0.03 -4.79
N ILE A 77 -4.87 -0.64 -3.65
CA ILE A 77 -3.94 -0.86 -2.54
C ILE A 77 -2.79 -1.79 -2.95
N LEU A 78 -3.08 -2.87 -3.67
CA LEU A 78 -2.05 -3.76 -4.21
C LEU A 78 -1.12 -3.03 -5.19
N ARG A 79 -1.66 -2.16 -6.04
CA ARG A 79 -0.86 -1.28 -6.91
C ARG A 79 0.02 -0.32 -6.11
N CYS A 80 -0.46 0.22 -4.98
CA CYS A 80 0.38 1.03 -4.11
C CYS A 80 1.57 0.22 -3.58
N PHE A 81 1.39 -1.07 -3.27
CA PHE A 81 2.49 -1.94 -2.87
C PHE A 81 3.51 -2.16 -3.99
N ASP A 82 3.11 -2.22 -5.26
CA ASP A 82 4.07 -2.27 -6.38
C ASP A 82 5.00 -1.05 -6.36
N HIS A 83 4.45 0.14 -6.16
CA HIS A 83 5.23 1.37 -6.07
C HIS A 83 6.09 1.44 -4.79
N MET A 84 5.55 1.00 -3.65
CA MET A 84 6.29 0.92 -2.38
C MET A 84 7.47 -0.03 -2.48
N ALA A 85 7.29 -1.21 -3.06
CA ALA A 85 8.36 -2.18 -3.27
C ALA A 85 9.42 -1.67 -4.25
N GLY A 86 9.03 -0.87 -5.25
CA GLY A 86 9.96 -0.27 -6.21
C GLY A 86 10.81 0.89 -5.65
N GLN A 87 10.27 1.70 -4.74
CA GLN A 87 10.97 2.88 -4.20
C GLN A 87 11.55 2.68 -2.78
N PHE A 88 10.90 1.84 -1.97
CA PHE A 88 11.19 1.62 -0.54
C PHE A 88 11.22 0.11 -0.25
N SER A 89 11.98 -0.63 -1.07
CA SER A 89 12.03 -2.10 -1.06
C SER A 89 12.32 -2.67 0.32
N ASP A 90 13.36 -2.19 0.98
CA ASP A 90 13.87 -2.79 2.21
C ASP A 90 12.82 -2.69 3.32
N GLN A 91 12.27 -1.49 3.54
CA GLN A 91 11.22 -1.28 4.55
C GLN A 91 9.93 -2.05 4.22
N THR A 92 9.55 -2.11 2.94
CA THR A 92 8.30 -2.74 2.50
C THR A 92 8.38 -4.26 2.62
N ILE A 93 9.44 -4.86 2.10
CA ILE A 93 9.63 -6.31 2.12
C ILE A 93 9.89 -6.79 3.55
N ASP A 94 10.72 -6.10 4.35
CA ASP A 94 10.95 -6.48 5.75
C ASP A 94 9.64 -6.42 6.57
N SER A 95 8.82 -5.38 6.36
CA SER A 95 7.51 -5.29 7.00
C SER A 95 6.61 -6.47 6.65
N LEU A 96 6.53 -6.88 5.38
CA LEU A 96 5.71 -8.01 4.94
C LEU A 96 6.24 -9.35 5.48
N LEU A 97 7.57 -9.56 5.49
CA LEU A 97 8.19 -10.75 6.06
C LEU A 97 7.97 -10.85 7.56
N HIS A 98 7.96 -9.72 8.26
CA HIS A 98 7.59 -9.68 9.68
C HIS A 98 6.11 -10.10 9.87
N GLN A 99 5.19 -9.62 9.03
CA GLN A 99 3.78 -10.04 9.09
C GLN A 99 3.59 -11.54 8.80
N CYS A 100 4.42 -12.15 7.94
CA CYS A 100 4.37 -13.59 7.70
C CYS A 100 4.72 -14.43 8.94
N LYS A 101 5.52 -13.88 9.85
CA LYS A 101 5.92 -14.52 11.12
C LYS A 101 4.97 -14.18 12.27
N HIS A 102 3.92 -13.40 12.01
CA HIS A 102 2.98 -12.95 13.04
C HIS A 102 2.08 -14.11 13.52
N ASN A 103 1.67 -14.07 14.79
CA ASN A 103 0.84 -15.13 15.39
C ASN A 103 -0.60 -15.13 14.82
N GLN A 104 -1.06 -14.01 14.27
CA GLN A 104 -2.40 -13.89 13.72
C GLN A 104 -2.44 -14.38 12.27
N GLU A 105 -3.26 -15.42 12.02
CA GLU A 105 -3.42 -16.00 10.68
C GLU A 105 -3.90 -15.00 9.63
N LYS A 106 -4.80 -14.10 10.02
CA LYS A 106 -5.31 -13.05 9.13
C LYS A 106 -4.18 -12.15 8.60
N ASP A 107 -3.26 -11.76 9.47
CA ASP A 107 -2.11 -10.92 9.07
C ASP A 107 -1.16 -11.69 8.17
N ARG A 108 -0.86 -12.96 8.51
CA ARG A 108 -0.05 -13.83 7.64
C ARG A 108 -0.66 -13.94 6.24
N MET A 109 -1.97 -14.15 6.16
CA MET A 109 -2.66 -14.29 4.88
C MET A 109 -2.63 -13.00 4.06
N LYS A 110 -2.85 -11.82 4.68
CA LYS A 110 -2.68 -10.52 4.00
C LYS A 110 -1.27 -10.34 3.45
N ALA A 111 -0.26 -10.69 4.24
CA ALA A 111 1.13 -10.60 3.80
C ALA A 111 1.41 -11.50 2.59
N VAL A 112 0.90 -12.74 2.61
CA VAL A 112 1.00 -13.66 1.47
C VAL A 112 0.30 -13.09 0.24
N ILE A 113 -0.91 -12.55 0.35
CA ILE A 113 -1.63 -11.91 -0.78
C ILE A 113 -0.77 -10.81 -1.41
N ILE A 114 -0.18 -9.93 -0.61
CA ILE A 114 0.66 -8.83 -1.11
C ILE A 114 1.92 -9.39 -1.77
N LEU A 115 2.61 -10.35 -1.14
CA LEU A 115 3.83 -10.95 -1.71
C LEU A 115 3.54 -11.71 -3.02
N THR A 116 2.43 -12.44 -3.10
CA THR A 116 1.97 -13.09 -4.33
C THR A 116 1.68 -12.06 -5.42
N HIS A 117 1.00 -10.96 -5.08
CA HIS A 117 0.78 -9.86 -6.02
C HIS A 117 2.12 -9.30 -6.53
N LEU A 118 3.04 -8.95 -5.63
CA LEU A 118 4.35 -8.39 -6.00
C LEU A 118 5.16 -9.34 -6.89
N THR A 119 5.16 -10.63 -6.61
CA THR A 119 5.89 -11.63 -7.41
C THR A 119 5.24 -11.92 -8.76
N THR A 120 3.93 -11.73 -8.89
CA THR A 120 3.18 -11.93 -10.15
C THR A 120 3.15 -10.67 -11.03
N SER A 121 3.04 -9.49 -10.40
CA SER A 121 2.97 -8.17 -11.04
C SER A 121 4.35 -7.68 -11.50
N SER A 122 5.41 -8.08 -10.81
CA SER A 122 6.76 -7.65 -11.09
C SER A 122 7.26 -8.16 -12.45
N GLN A 123 7.34 -7.24 -13.42
CA GLN A 123 8.14 -7.43 -14.64
C GLN A 123 9.65 -7.55 -14.36
N VAL A 124 10.10 -7.41 -13.10
CA VAL A 124 11.52 -7.52 -12.72
C VAL A 124 11.99 -8.97 -12.70
N PHE A 125 11.08 -9.94 -12.64
CA PHE A 125 11.39 -11.39 -12.66
C PHE A 125 11.01 -12.09 -13.98
N ILE A 126 10.60 -11.34 -15.01
CA ILE A 126 10.38 -11.83 -16.37
C ILE A 126 11.48 -11.31 -17.29
#